data_AF-A0A951A4N6-F1
#
_entry.id   AF-A0A951A4N6-F1
#
_cell.length_a   1.000
_cell.length_b   1.000
_cell.length_c   1.000
_cell.angle_alpha   90.00
_cell.angle_beta   90.00
_cell.angle_gamma   90.00
#
_symmetry.space_group_name_H-M   'P 1'
#
loop_
_entity.id
_entity.type
_entity.pdbx_description
1 polymer ?
#
loop_
_entity_poly.entity_id
_entity_poly.type
_entity_poly.pdbx_seq_one_letter_code
_entity_poly.pdbx_strand_id
1 'polypeptide(L)'
;EGPLMAGMSVVGDLFGAGKMFLPQVVKSARVMKKAVAYLMPFMEAEKAAQAPEQRRAQGKVLMATVKGDVHDIGKNIVGVVLQCNNYEVIDLGVMVPARKILDVAREKKADLVGLSGLITPSLDEMCFVASEMEREGFDIPLLIGGATTSRVHTAVKIHPNYARGQAIYVNDASRAVGVVAALLSAEQKVPYVETLRAEYAKVADAHARAEVDKTRLSLAKARANALKPDWAGYQPPRPFFIGTRGFRDFDVAELVPMIDWTPFFQTWELKGRFPEVLSDKKQGKAARELYDDARAMLDRIVTERWFRPNAVVGFWRANAEGDDIALYANDCREERLATLFTLRQQLAKRDGRPNLALADFVAPRRTGLADYIGGFVVTAGIEEALIAERFERANDDYGSILVKALADRIAEAFAERMHQLVRRELWGYAPDEALSNEELIREGYRGIRPAPGYPAQPDHTEKETLFRLLEAESKTGVKLTESFAMWPGASVCGLYISHPDSHYFGVAKIERDQIEDYASRKGWSTSEAERWLMPILNYDPSHYAARVAAE
;
A
#
# COMPACT_ATOMS: atom_id res chain seq x y z
N GLU A 1 13.61 -35.53 -2.00
CA GLU A 1 12.72 -35.81 -0.85
C GLU A 1 13.48 -35.98 0.48
N GLY A 2 14.70 -36.53 0.51
CA GLY A 2 15.48 -36.65 1.75
C GLY A 2 16.19 -35.36 2.22
N PRO A 3 17.45 -35.12 1.81
CA PRO A 3 18.32 -34.12 2.45
C PRO A 3 17.83 -32.67 2.30
N LEU A 4 17.27 -32.31 1.15
CA LEU A 4 16.75 -30.95 0.93
C LEU A 4 15.55 -30.64 1.84
N MET A 5 14.60 -31.59 1.96
CA MET A 5 13.42 -31.38 2.81
C MET A 5 13.78 -31.41 4.29
N ALA A 6 14.71 -32.29 4.69
CA ALA A 6 15.24 -32.29 6.06
C ALA A 6 15.89 -30.94 6.41
N GLY A 7 16.67 -30.35 5.49
CA GLY A 7 17.24 -29.02 5.67
C GLY A 7 16.16 -27.94 5.85
N MET A 8 15.12 -27.96 5.02
CA MET A 8 14.03 -26.99 5.12
C MET A 8 13.16 -27.16 6.38
N SER A 9 12.99 -28.40 6.86
CA SER A 9 12.31 -28.66 8.14
C SER A 9 13.05 -27.99 9.30
N VAL A 10 14.38 -28.11 9.33
CA VAL A 10 15.21 -27.45 10.36
C VAL A 10 15.09 -25.93 10.28
N VAL A 11 15.04 -25.36 9.06
CA VAL A 11 14.80 -23.92 8.87
C VAL A 11 13.44 -23.50 9.41
N GLY A 12 12.40 -24.28 9.14
CA GLY A 12 11.04 -24.05 9.66
C GLY A 12 11.00 -24.08 11.19
N ASP A 13 11.61 -25.09 11.81
CA ASP A 13 11.67 -25.23 13.27
C ASP A 13 12.42 -24.06 13.93
N LEU A 14 13.56 -23.66 13.36
CA LEU A 14 14.34 -22.53 13.87
C LEU A 14 13.61 -21.19 13.70
N PHE A 15 12.88 -21.02 12.59
CA PHE A 15 12.07 -19.83 12.35
C PHE A 15 10.89 -19.77 13.33
N GLY A 16 10.16 -20.87 13.51
CA GLY A 16 9.08 -20.97 14.51
C GLY A 16 9.55 -20.76 15.95
N ALA A 17 10.78 -21.17 16.27
CA ALA A 17 11.40 -20.94 17.57
C ALA A 17 12.01 -19.52 17.74
N GLY A 18 11.94 -18.66 16.72
CA GLY A 18 12.51 -17.31 16.74
C GLY A 18 14.05 -17.28 16.78
N LYS A 19 14.70 -18.33 16.28
CA LYS A 19 16.17 -18.47 16.18
C LYS A 19 16.72 -18.18 14.79
N MET A 20 15.85 -18.23 13.77
CA MET A 20 16.10 -17.74 12.42
C MET A 20 15.08 -16.65 12.07
N PHE A 21 15.44 -15.77 11.15
CA PHE A 21 14.60 -14.66 10.71
C PHE A 21 14.40 -14.71 9.19
N LEU A 22 13.44 -13.93 8.71
CA LEU A 22 13.01 -13.97 7.32
C LEU A 22 14.16 -13.83 6.29
N PRO A 23 15.14 -12.92 6.43
CA PRO A 23 16.27 -12.85 5.49
C PRO A 23 17.00 -14.18 5.30
N GLN A 24 17.17 -14.93 6.39
CA GLN A 24 17.85 -16.22 6.37
C GLN A 24 16.96 -17.31 5.78
N VAL A 25 15.66 -17.29 6.06
CA VAL A 25 14.68 -18.22 5.47
C VAL A 25 14.67 -18.08 3.95
N VAL A 26 14.62 -16.85 3.43
CA VAL A 26 14.65 -16.60 1.98
C VAL A 26 16.01 -17.01 1.37
N LYS A 27 17.13 -16.76 2.06
CA LYS A 27 18.45 -17.26 1.64
C LYS A 27 18.51 -18.79 1.57
N SER A 28 17.88 -19.50 2.52
CA SER A 28 17.78 -20.96 2.49
C SER A 28 16.91 -21.45 1.35
N ALA A 29 15.77 -20.80 1.11
CA ALA A 29 14.87 -21.11 0.01
C ALA A 29 15.57 -21.00 -1.36
N ARG A 30 16.43 -19.99 -1.52
CA ARG A 30 17.29 -19.85 -2.70
C ARG A 30 18.18 -21.07 -2.94
N VAL A 31 18.80 -21.62 -1.88
CA VAL A 31 19.62 -22.84 -2.00
C VAL A 31 18.76 -24.02 -2.42
N MET A 32 17.58 -24.18 -1.81
CA MET A 32 16.61 -25.22 -2.16
C MET A 32 16.19 -25.13 -3.64
N LYS A 33 15.77 -23.95 -4.12
CA LYS A 33 15.36 -23.76 -5.52
C LYS A 33 16.48 -24.05 -6.49
N LYS A 34 17.71 -23.59 -6.23
CA LYS A 34 18.86 -23.88 -7.10
C LYS A 34 19.17 -25.38 -7.17
N ALA A 35 19.07 -26.09 -6.05
CA ALA A 35 19.25 -27.54 -6.03
C ALA A 35 18.13 -28.26 -6.82
N VAL A 36 16.87 -27.87 -6.63
CA VAL A 36 15.73 -28.44 -7.37
C VAL A 36 15.84 -28.15 -8.87
N ALA A 37 16.21 -26.92 -9.25
CA ALA A 37 16.40 -26.52 -10.64
C ALA A 37 17.48 -27.37 -11.33
N TYR A 38 18.57 -27.68 -10.62
CA TYR A 38 19.61 -28.59 -11.12
C TYR A 38 19.10 -30.03 -11.28
N LEU A 39 18.28 -30.51 -10.35
CA LEU A 39 17.74 -31.88 -10.37
C LEU A 39 16.59 -32.06 -11.37
N MET A 40 15.89 -30.99 -11.76
CA MET A 40 14.68 -31.04 -12.58
C MET A 40 14.84 -31.82 -13.90
N PRO A 41 15.91 -31.63 -14.71
CA PRO A 41 16.09 -32.40 -15.94
C PRO A 41 16.23 -33.91 -15.70
N PHE A 42 16.91 -34.30 -14.61
CA PHE A 42 17.08 -35.71 -14.22
C PHE A 42 15.76 -36.31 -13.74
N MET A 43 15.01 -35.56 -12.94
CA MET A 43 13.69 -35.95 -12.45
C MET A 43 12.67 -36.10 -13.58
N GLU A 44 12.73 -35.24 -14.60
CA GLU A 44 11.86 -35.33 -15.79
C GLU A 44 12.21 -36.54 -16.64
N ALA A 45 13.50 -36.80 -16.86
CA ALA A 45 13.96 -38.00 -17.54
C ALA A 45 13.55 -39.29 -16.81
N GLU A 46 13.63 -39.29 -15.47
CA GLU A 46 13.19 -40.41 -14.62
C GLU A 46 11.67 -40.61 -14.68
N LYS A 47 10.88 -39.52 -14.60
CA LYS A 47 9.41 -39.56 -14.78
C LYS A 47 8.99 -40.00 -16.19
N ALA A 48 9.77 -39.70 -17.22
CA ALA A 48 9.52 -40.20 -18.56
C ALA A 48 9.87 -41.71 -18.70
N ALA A 49 10.76 -42.22 -17.83
CA ALA A 49 11.21 -43.61 -17.82
C ALA A 49 10.43 -44.54 -16.87
N GLN A 50 9.63 -44.00 -15.95
CA GLN A 50 8.83 -44.77 -14.98
C GLN A 50 7.34 -44.36 -15.00
N ALA A 51 6.44 -45.30 -14.70
CA ALA A 51 5.02 -45.00 -14.47
C ALA A 51 4.86 -44.03 -13.28
N PRO A 52 3.86 -43.14 -13.28
CA PRO A 52 3.87 -41.94 -12.44
C PRO A 52 3.61 -42.26 -10.97
N GLU A 53 4.65 -42.51 -10.18
CA GLU A 53 4.55 -42.35 -8.73
C GLU A 53 4.49 -40.85 -8.40
N GLN A 54 3.36 -40.49 -7.80
CA GLN A 54 2.96 -39.11 -7.54
C GLN A 54 3.79 -38.53 -6.40
N ARG A 55 4.77 -37.70 -6.76
CA ARG A 55 5.28 -36.66 -5.86
C ARG A 55 4.10 -35.81 -5.40
N ARG A 56 3.63 -36.01 -4.17
CA ARG A 56 2.47 -35.31 -3.61
C ARG A 56 2.97 -34.18 -2.73
N ALA A 57 2.87 -32.95 -3.22
CA ALA A 57 3.01 -31.76 -2.38
C ALA A 57 1.98 -31.82 -1.23
N GLN A 58 2.26 -31.16 -0.10
CA GLN A 58 1.33 -31.15 1.04
C GLN A 58 -0.01 -30.48 0.71
N GLY A 59 0.00 -29.58 -0.28
CA GLY A 59 -1.15 -28.91 -0.86
C GLY A 59 -0.71 -27.89 -1.89
N LYS A 60 -1.66 -27.41 -2.68
CA LYS A 60 -1.47 -26.42 -3.74
C LYS A 60 -2.15 -25.10 -3.36
N VAL A 61 -1.36 -24.04 -3.29
CA VAL A 61 -1.81 -22.69 -2.95
C VAL A 61 -1.66 -21.81 -4.17
N LEU A 62 -2.78 -21.29 -4.68
CA LEU A 62 -2.76 -20.26 -5.72
C LEU A 62 -2.68 -18.89 -5.07
N MET A 63 -1.75 -18.05 -5.52
CA MET A 63 -1.53 -16.71 -4.98
C MET A 63 -1.63 -15.65 -6.09
N ALA A 64 -2.24 -14.51 -5.78
CA ALA A 64 -2.34 -13.39 -6.71
C ALA A 64 -2.38 -12.05 -5.95
N THR A 65 -1.71 -11.03 -6.50
CA THR A 65 -2.03 -9.64 -6.15
C THR A 65 -3.26 -9.25 -6.98
N VAL A 66 -4.28 -8.73 -6.30
CA VAL A 66 -5.60 -8.50 -6.89
C VAL A 66 -5.56 -7.49 -8.03
N LYS A 67 -6.64 -7.48 -8.81
CA LYS A 67 -6.83 -6.59 -9.95
C LYS A 67 -6.51 -5.12 -9.58
N GLY A 68 -5.80 -4.43 -10.47
CA GLY A 68 -5.46 -3.02 -10.30
C GLY A 68 -4.33 -2.70 -9.31
N ASP A 69 -3.85 -3.68 -8.53
CA ASP A 69 -2.74 -3.53 -7.59
C ASP A 69 -1.44 -4.15 -8.15
N VAL A 70 -0.30 -3.52 -7.87
CA VAL A 70 1.01 -3.83 -8.48
C VAL A 70 2.05 -4.32 -7.48
N HIS A 71 1.79 -4.18 -6.18
CA HIS A 71 2.80 -4.46 -5.16
C HIS A 71 2.78 -5.94 -4.76
N ASP A 72 3.94 -6.58 -4.77
CA ASP A 72 4.06 -8.03 -4.61
C ASP A 72 5.12 -8.51 -3.61
N ILE A 73 5.87 -7.60 -2.96
CA ILE A 73 6.96 -7.97 -2.04
C ILE A 73 6.46 -8.93 -0.95
N GLY A 74 5.37 -8.57 -0.26
CA GLY A 74 4.77 -9.42 0.78
C GLY A 74 4.23 -10.75 0.25
N LYS A 75 3.61 -10.75 -0.94
CA LYS A 75 3.14 -11.97 -1.60
C LYS A 75 4.30 -12.92 -1.90
N ASN A 76 5.41 -12.40 -2.42
CA ASN A 76 6.57 -13.20 -2.80
C ASN A 76 7.24 -13.80 -1.56
N ILE A 77 7.30 -13.04 -0.47
CA ILE A 77 7.75 -13.55 0.84
C ILE A 77 6.88 -14.73 1.30
N VAL A 78 5.55 -14.59 1.29
CA VAL A 78 4.63 -15.69 1.68
C VAL A 78 4.80 -16.90 0.77
N GLY A 79 4.90 -16.69 -0.55
CA GLY A 79 5.10 -17.77 -1.52
C GLY A 79 6.39 -18.56 -1.26
N VAL A 80 7.49 -17.87 -1.00
CA VAL A 80 8.77 -18.49 -0.63
C VAL A 80 8.64 -19.29 0.68
N VAL A 81 8.03 -18.71 1.71
CA VAL A 81 7.84 -19.38 3.01
C VAL A 81 6.95 -20.62 2.88
N LEU A 82 5.92 -20.60 2.05
CA LEU A 82 5.09 -21.78 1.77
C LEU A 82 5.87 -22.86 1.00
N GLN A 83 6.66 -22.49 0.00
CA GLN A 83 7.51 -23.43 -0.73
C GLN A 83 8.54 -24.11 0.19
N CYS A 84 9.08 -23.38 1.18
CA CYS A 84 9.93 -23.95 2.22
C CYS A 84 9.26 -25.06 3.04
N ASN A 85 7.93 -25.04 3.12
CA ASN A 85 7.12 -26.02 3.86
C ASN A 85 6.46 -27.07 2.94
N ASN A 86 7.03 -27.30 1.76
CA ASN A 86 6.59 -28.33 0.80
C ASN A 86 5.18 -28.12 0.19
N TYR A 87 4.73 -26.86 0.12
CA TYR A 87 3.53 -26.50 -0.63
C TYR A 87 3.88 -26.15 -2.08
N GLU A 88 3.01 -26.55 -3.01
CA GLU A 88 3.07 -26.08 -4.39
C GLU A 88 2.44 -24.69 -4.46
N VAL A 89 3.23 -23.66 -4.78
CA VAL A 89 2.74 -22.29 -4.91
C VAL A 89 2.62 -21.91 -6.37
N ILE A 90 1.43 -21.51 -6.78
CA ILE A 90 1.12 -21.01 -8.12
C ILE A 90 0.90 -19.51 -8.03
N ASP A 91 1.92 -18.73 -8.38
CA ASP A 91 1.86 -17.28 -8.36
C ASP A 91 1.38 -16.73 -9.73
N LEU A 92 0.24 -16.05 -9.73
CA LEU A 92 -0.33 -15.43 -10.93
C LEU A 92 0.25 -14.03 -11.24
N GLY A 93 1.10 -13.51 -10.36
CA GLY A 93 1.67 -12.17 -10.46
C GLY A 93 0.74 -11.10 -9.89
N VAL A 94 0.74 -9.94 -10.56
CA VAL A 94 0.04 -8.73 -10.12
C VAL A 94 -1.03 -8.29 -11.10
N MET A 95 -1.93 -7.41 -10.64
CA MET A 95 -3.09 -6.93 -11.39
C MET A 95 -3.96 -8.07 -11.95
N VAL A 96 -4.17 -9.14 -11.17
CA VAL A 96 -4.82 -10.36 -11.66
C VAL A 96 -6.35 -10.25 -11.53
N PRO A 97 -7.12 -10.34 -12.63
CA PRO A 97 -8.58 -10.31 -12.56
C PRO A 97 -9.17 -11.52 -11.81
N ALA A 98 -10.26 -11.31 -11.06
CA ALA A 98 -10.97 -12.36 -10.32
C ALA A 98 -11.23 -13.61 -11.16
N ARG A 99 -11.75 -13.43 -12.39
CA ARG A 99 -11.99 -14.52 -13.34
C ARG A 99 -10.75 -15.39 -13.58
N LYS A 100 -9.58 -14.78 -13.80
CA LYS A 100 -8.33 -15.53 -14.03
C LYS A 100 -7.91 -16.30 -12.78
N ILE A 101 -8.10 -15.72 -11.59
CA ILE A 101 -7.84 -16.38 -10.31
C ILE A 101 -8.70 -17.65 -10.19
N LEU A 102 -10.01 -17.52 -10.41
CA LEU A 102 -10.99 -18.61 -10.32
C LEU A 102 -10.74 -19.70 -11.38
N ASP A 103 -10.52 -19.30 -12.63
CA ASP A 103 -10.27 -20.21 -13.76
C ASP A 103 -9.02 -21.05 -13.51
N VAL A 104 -7.91 -20.43 -13.10
CA VAL A 104 -6.66 -21.16 -12.83
C VAL A 104 -6.77 -21.98 -11.54
N ALA A 105 -7.46 -21.51 -10.51
CA ALA A 105 -7.69 -22.28 -9.29
C ALA A 105 -8.43 -23.60 -9.61
N ARG A 106 -9.41 -23.55 -10.50
CA ARG A 106 -10.15 -24.71 -10.98
C ARG A 106 -9.29 -25.61 -11.87
N GLU A 107 -8.61 -25.05 -12.87
CA GLU A 107 -7.76 -25.79 -13.81
C GLU A 107 -6.66 -26.57 -13.07
N LYS A 108 -5.99 -25.88 -12.13
CA LYS A 108 -4.86 -26.44 -11.39
C LYS A 108 -5.29 -27.22 -10.15
N LYS A 109 -6.59 -27.24 -9.81
CA LYS A 109 -7.14 -27.86 -8.60
C LYS A 109 -6.42 -27.34 -7.35
N ALA A 110 -6.40 -26.02 -7.19
CA ALA A 110 -5.82 -25.39 -6.01
C ALA A 110 -6.63 -25.78 -4.77
N ASP A 111 -5.93 -26.08 -3.67
CA ASP A 111 -6.54 -26.41 -2.39
C ASP A 111 -6.87 -25.13 -1.58
N LEU A 112 -6.16 -24.03 -1.84
CA LEU A 112 -6.40 -22.70 -1.26
C LEU A 112 -6.13 -21.61 -2.30
N VAL A 113 -6.82 -20.47 -2.14
CA VAL A 113 -6.54 -19.23 -2.87
C VAL A 113 -6.06 -18.17 -1.88
N GLY A 114 -4.97 -17.47 -2.19
CA GLY A 114 -4.43 -16.35 -1.42
C GLY A 114 -4.43 -15.06 -2.22
N LEU A 115 -5.00 -14.00 -1.64
CA LEU A 115 -5.06 -12.67 -2.23
C LEU A 115 -4.16 -11.69 -1.48
N SER A 116 -3.45 -10.86 -2.25
CA SER A 116 -2.63 -9.77 -1.73
C SER A 116 -3.12 -8.41 -2.25
N GLY A 117 -3.04 -7.40 -1.40
CA GLY A 117 -3.36 -6.00 -1.74
C GLY A 117 -2.65 -5.01 -0.83
N LEU A 118 -2.13 -3.92 -1.41
CA LEU A 118 -1.47 -2.81 -0.74
C LEU A 118 -2.37 -1.58 -0.61
N ILE A 119 -3.18 -1.28 -1.62
CA ILE A 119 -4.00 -0.05 -1.63
C ILE A 119 -5.45 -0.29 -1.19
N THR A 120 -6.16 0.76 -0.84
CA THR A 120 -7.53 0.62 -0.31
C THR A 120 -8.55 0.11 -1.35
N PRO A 121 -8.47 0.44 -2.66
CA PRO A 121 -9.31 -0.19 -3.69
C PRO A 121 -9.14 -1.72 -3.77
N SER A 122 -7.99 -2.26 -3.36
CA SER A 122 -7.73 -3.71 -3.37
C SER A 122 -8.64 -4.48 -2.41
N LEU A 123 -9.15 -3.82 -1.37
CA LEU A 123 -10.10 -4.43 -0.44
C LEU A 123 -11.45 -4.73 -1.11
N ASP A 124 -11.88 -3.86 -2.03
CA ASP A 124 -13.12 -4.07 -2.79
C ASP A 124 -12.97 -5.22 -3.77
N GLU A 125 -11.82 -5.32 -4.44
CA GLU A 125 -11.49 -6.45 -5.31
C GLU A 125 -11.45 -7.77 -4.53
N MET A 126 -10.98 -7.77 -3.27
CA MET A 126 -11.04 -8.96 -2.41
C MET A 126 -12.47 -9.34 -2.02
N CYS A 127 -13.34 -8.35 -1.73
CA CYS A 127 -14.77 -8.58 -1.51
C CYS A 127 -15.44 -9.16 -2.77
N PHE A 128 -15.09 -8.62 -3.94
CA PHE A 128 -15.58 -9.09 -5.22
C PHE A 128 -15.14 -10.53 -5.50
N VAL A 129 -13.85 -10.86 -5.34
CA VAL A 129 -13.36 -12.24 -5.51
C VAL A 129 -14.09 -13.21 -4.57
N ALA A 130 -14.30 -12.84 -3.31
CA ALA A 130 -15.05 -13.67 -2.36
C ALA A 130 -16.50 -13.92 -2.82
N SER A 131 -17.16 -12.88 -3.33
CA SER A 131 -18.52 -12.98 -3.90
C SER A 131 -18.56 -13.87 -5.15
N GLU A 132 -17.56 -13.77 -6.02
CA GLU A 132 -17.46 -14.60 -7.23
C GLU A 132 -17.15 -16.06 -6.89
N MET A 133 -16.31 -16.32 -5.86
CA MET A 133 -16.06 -17.65 -5.34
C MET A 133 -17.34 -18.31 -4.83
N GLU A 134 -18.19 -17.57 -4.11
CA GLU A 134 -19.51 -18.03 -3.68
C GLU A 134 -20.41 -18.33 -4.88
N ARG A 135 -20.53 -17.39 -5.82
CA ARG A 135 -21.37 -17.50 -7.02
C ARG A 135 -20.99 -18.70 -7.89
N GLU A 136 -19.70 -18.97 -8.04
CA GLU A 136 -19.18 -20.07 -8.84
C GLU A 136 -19.04 -21.39 -8.07
N GLY A 137 -19.49 -21.44 -6.82
CA GLY A 137 -19.57 -22.66 -6.05
C GLY A 137 -18.21 -23.20 -5.59
N PHE A 138 -17.24 -22.34 -5.32
CA PHE A 138 -16.04 -22.73 -4.59
C PHE A 138 -16.36 -23.02 -3.12
N ASP A 139 -15.57 -23.89 -2.50
CA ASP A 139 -15.62 -24.26 -1.07
C ASP A 139 -14.22 -24.34 -0.42
N ILE A 140 -13.17 -24.05 -1.20
CA ILE A 140 -11.79 -23.98 -0.73
C ILE A 140 -11.54 -22.71 0.11
N PRO A 141 -10.62 -22.73 1.09
CA PRO A 141 -10.29 -21.55 1.88
C PRO A 141 -9.72 -20.38 1.05
N LEU A 142 -10.08 -19.16 1.47
CA LEU A 142 -9.60 -17.90 0.88
C LEU A 142 -8.72 -17.16 1.90
N LEU A 143 -7.42 -17.06 1.65
CA LEU A 143 -6.48 -16.31 2.47
C LEU A 143 -6.43 -14.86 2.01
N ILE A 144 -6.52 -13.93 2.96
CA ILE A 144 -6.50 -12.49 2.74
C ILE A 144 -5.28 -11.90 3.46
N GLY A 145 -4.43 -11.20 2.73
CA GLY A 145 -3.26 -10.51 3.29
C GLY A 145 -2.84 -9.26 2.50
N GLY A 146 -1.85 -8.55 3.01
CA GLY A 146 -1.34 -7.28 2.46
C GLY A 146 -1.64 -6.07 3.35
N ALA A 147 -1.01 -4.92 3.07
CA ALA A 147 -0.89 -3.82 4.03
C ALA A 147 -2.23 -3.18 4.43
N THR A 148 -3.20 -3.13 3.52
CA THR A 148 -4.53 -2.56 3.81
C THR A 148 -5.49 -3.55 4.46
N THR A 149 -5.14 -4.84 4.48
CA THR A 149 -6.00 -5.89 5.03
C THR A 149 -5.90 -5.94 6.56
N SER A 150 -7.01 -6.31 7.20
CA SER A 150 -7.05 -6.46 8.66
C SER A 150 -8.08 -7.49 9.07
N ARG A 151 -7.90 -8.07 10.27
CA ARG A 151 -8.87 -9.01 10.85
C ARG A 151 -10.29 -8.44 10.88
N VAL A 152 -10.42 -7.16 11.25
CA VAL A 152 -11.73 -6.49 11.35
C VAL A 152 -12.36 -6.35 9.96
N HIS A 153 -11.62 -5.85 8.98
CA HIS A 153 -12.15 -5.69 7.63
C HIS A 153 -12.53 -7.04 7.01
N THR A 154 -11.69 -8.07 7.15
CA THR A 154 -12.01 -9.42 6.65
C THR A 154 -13.27 -9.97 7.30
N ALA A 155 -13.43 -9.84 8.61
CA ALA A 155 -14.61 -10.32 9.33
C ALA A 155 -15.90 -9.57 8.95
N VAL A 156 -15.81 -8.24 8.74
CA VAL A 156 -16.98 -7.38 8.55
C VAL A 156 -17.39 -7.24 7.07
N LYS A 157 -16.43 -7.30 6.14
CA LYS A 157 -16.66 -6.95 4.72
C LYS A 157 -16.35 -8.06 3.73
N ILE A 158 -15.33 -8.89 3.96
CA ILE A 158 -14.93 -9.92 2.98
C ILE A 158 -15.64 -11.26 3.26
N HIS A 159 -15.50 -11.79 4.48
CA HIS A 159 -16.04 -13.10 4.85
C HIS A 159 -17.56 -13.24 4.63
N PRO A 160 -18.40 -12.21 4.91
CA PRO A 160 -19.84 -12.32 4.68
C PRO A 160 -20.23 -12.64 3.22
N ASN A 161 -19.35 -12.35 2.26
CA ASN A 161 -19.59 -12.62 0.84
C ASN A 161 -19.24 -14.05 0.41
N TYR A 162 -18.68 -14.89 1.30
CA TYR A 162 -18.25 -16.25 0.99
C TYR A 162 -18.62 -17.21 2.11
N ALA A 163 -19.84 -17.76 2.01
CA ALA A 163 -20.48 -18.60 3.01
C ALA A 163 -20.11 -20.09 2.86
N ARG A 164 -19.94 -20.55 1.61
CA ARG A 164 -19.57 -21.94 1.28
C ARG A 164 -18.18 -22.31 1.77
N GLY A 165 -17.24 -21.37 1.74
CA GLY A 165 -15.90 -21.55 2.28
C GLY A 165 -15.63 -20.72 3.54
N GLN A 166 -14.36 -20.43 3.75
CA GLN A 166 -13.91 -19.55 4.83
C GLN A 166 -12.90 -18.55 4.26
N ALA A 167 -13.16 -17.25 4.47
CA ALA A 167 -12.16 -16.21 4.28
C ALA A 167 -11.35 -16.05 5.58
N ILE A 168 -10.02 -16.04 5.51
CA ILE A 168 -9.12 -15.96 6.65
C ILE A 168 -8.14 -14.81 6.44
N TYR A 169 -8.12 -13.86 7.37
CA TYR A 169 -7.04 -12.88 7.44
C TYR A 169 -5.76 -13.52 7.98
N VAL A 170 -4.67 -13.37 7.23
CA VAL A 170 -3.32 -13.81 7.63
C VAL A 170 -2.43 -12.59 7.75
N ASN A 171 -1.93 -12.36 8.97
CA ASN A 171 -1.19 -11.14 9.32
C ASN A 171 0.18 -11.02 8.66
N ASP A 172 0.91 -12.13 8.58
CA ASP A 172 2.32 -12.16 8.16
C ASP A 172 2.68 -13.55 7.61
N ALA A 173 3.84 -13.66 6.96
CA ALA A 173 4.25 -14.90 6.31
C ALA A 173 4.53 -16.01 7.32
N SER A 174 4.98 -15.66 8.53
CA SER A 174 5.24 -16.64 9.58
C SER A 174 3.99 -17.40 10.02
N ARG A 175 2.85 -16.72 10.06
CA ARG A 175 1.56 -17.34 10.40
C ARG A 175 0.94 -18.10 9.23
N ALA A 176 1.25 -17.73 8.00
CA ALA A 176 0.67 -18.36 6.80
C ALA A 176 0.85 -19.88 6.81
N VAL A 177 2.02 -20.38 7.23
CA VAL A 177 2.32 -21.83 7.27
C VAL A 177 1.38 -22.57 8.22
N GLY A 178 1.21 -22.07 9.44
CA GLY A 178 0.36 -22.70 10.45
C GLY A 178 -1.12 -22.68 10.05
N VAL A 179 -1.56 -21.58 9.42
CA VAL A 179 -2.93 -21.45 8.89
C VAL A 179 -3.17 -22.45 7.76
N VAL A 180 -2.28 -22.52 6.77
CA VAL A 180 -2.40 -23.47 5.64
C VAL A 180 -2.38 -24.91 6.13
N ALA A 181 -1.49 -25.25 7.06
CA ALA A 181 -1.41 -26.60 7.64
C ALA A 181 -2.71 -27.00 8.34
N ALA A 182 -3.29 -26.10 9.16
CA ALA A 182 -4.55 -26.36 9.83
C ALA A 182 -5.72 -26.54 8.85
N LEU A 183 -5.74 -25.76 7.76
CA LEU A 183 -6.80 -25.80 6.75
C LEU A 183 -6.74 -27.02 5.83
N LEU A 184 -5.56 -27.62 5.64
CA LEU A 184 -5.36 -28.84 4.86
C LEU A 184 -5.47 -30.12 5.69
N SER A 185 -5.38 -30.01 7.02
CA SER A 185 -5.54 -31.15 7.93
C SER A 185 -7.00 -31.60 8.04
N ALA A 186 -7.25 -32.88 7.80
CA ALA A 186 -8.58 -33.47 7.95
C ALA A 186 -9.12 -33.38 9.40
N GLU A 187 -8.22 -33.39 10.40
CA GLU A 187 -8.58 -33.32 11.82
C GLU A 187 -8.74 -31.88 12.30
N GLN A 188 -7.89 -30.96 11.85
CA GLN A 188 -7.86 -29.59 12.37
C GLN A 188 -8.73 -28.61 11.60
N LYS A 189 -9.05 -28.87 10.33
CA LYS A 189 -9.78 -27.91 9.48
C LYS A 189 -11.13 -27.51 10.09
N VAL A 190 -11.96 -28.47 10.46
CA VAL A 190 -13.31 -28.23 11.00
C VAL A 190 -13.26 -27.40 12.29
N PRO A 191 -12.57 -27.84 13.37
CA PRO A 191 -12.53 -27.06 14.62
C PRO A 191 -11.87 -25.69 14.44
N TYR A 192 -10.88 -25.57 13.55
CA TYR A 192 -10.24 -24.28 13.25
C TYR A 192 -11.22 -23.30 12.61
N VAL A 193 -11.96 -23.74 11.58
CA VAL A 193 -12.95 -22.90 10.88
C VAL A 193 -14.09 -22.49 11.81
N GLU A 194 -14.62 -23.41 12.63
CA GLU A 194 -15.68 -23.11 13.59
C GLU A 194 -15.25 -22.06 14.62
N THR A 195 -14.04 -22.20 15.16
CA THR A 195 -13.45 -21.24 16.10
C THR A 195 -13.33 -19.86 15.45
N LEU A 196 -12.82 -19.82 14.21
CA LEU A 196 -12.63 -18.57 13.47
C LEU A 196 -13.96 -17.88 13.14
N ARG A 197 -14.99 -18.63 12.73
CA ARG A 197 -16.33 -18.09 12.48
C ARG A 197 -16.91 -17.45 13.74
N ALA A 198 -16.78 -18.10 14.88
CA ALA A 198 -17.24 -17.56 16.16
C ALA A 198 -16.44 -16.29 16.57
N GLU A 199 -15.14 -16.25 16.29
CA GLU A 199 -14.32 -15.04 16.50
C GLU A 199 -14.77 -13.89 15.59
N TYR A 200 -15.00 -14.16 14.30
CA TYR A 200 -15.38 -13.14 13.32
C TYR A 200 -16.75 -12.55 13.63
N ALA A 201 -17.72 -13.37 14.06
CA ALA A 201 -19.01 -12.89 14.53
C ALA A 201 -18.86 -11.90 15.70
N LYS A 202 -18.04 -12.26 16.72
CA LYS A 202 -17.76 -11.37 17.86
C LYS A 202 -17.08 -10.06 17.44
N VAL A 203 -16.12 -10.13 16.52
CA VAL A 203 -15.42 -8.96 15.99
C VAL A 203 -16.39 -8.04 15.23
N ALA A 204 -17.27 -8.62 14.41
CA ALA A 204 -18.27 -7.86 13.66
C ALA A 204 -19.28 -7.17 14.60
N ASP A 205 -19.79 -7.89 15.61
CA ASP A 205 -20.71 -7.33 16.61
C ASP A 205 -20.08 -6.21 17.42
N ALA A 206 -18.83 -6.40 17.88
CA ALA A 206 -18.11 -5.39 18.64
C ALA A 206 -17.83 -4.13 17.80
N HIS A 207 -17.46 -4.32 16.53
CA HIS A 207 -17.26 -3.22 15.59
C HIS A 207 -18.55 -2.44 15.36
N ALA A 208 -19.67 -3.14 15.10
CA ALA A 208 -20.97 -2.50 14.90
C ALA A 208 -21.39 -1.65 16.11
N ARG A 209 -21.24 -2.16 17.34
CA ARG A 209 -21.55 -1.41 18.57
C ARG A 209 -20.66 -0.18 18.72
N ALA A 210 -19.34 -0.33 18.54
CA ALA A 210 -18.40 0.78 18.67
C ALA A 210 -18.64 1.90 17.64
N GLU A 211 -19.13 1.57 16.45
CA GLU A 211 -19.47 2.57 15.43
C GLU A 211 -20.77 3.32 15.75
N VAL A 212 -21.74 2.66 16.39
CA VAL A 212 -23.00 3.27 16.85
C VAL A 212 -22.76 4.26 18.00
N ASP A 213 -21.84 3.94 18.92
CA ASP A 213 -21.53 4.81 20.07
C ASP A 213 -20.81 6.13 19.67
N LYS A 214 -20.29 6.21 18.44
CA LYS A 214 -19.61 7.42 17.94
C LYS A 214 -20.61 8.45 17.44
N THR A 215 -20.65 9.59 18.12
CA THR A 215 -21.41 10.75 17.64
C THR A 215 -20.76 11.37 16.40
N ARG A 216 -21.50 11.42 15.29
CA ARG A 216 -21.09 12.08 14.05
C ARG A 216 -21.95 13.31 13.78
N LEU A 217 -21.36 14.24 13.06
CA LEU A 217 -21.94 15.52 12.68
C LEU A 217 -22.38 15.43 11.22
N SER A 218 -23.53 16.03 10.90
CA SER A 218 -23.87 16.40 9.52
C SER A 218 -22.73 17.22 8.90
N LEU A 219 -22.52 17.11 7.60
CA LEU A 219 -21.49 17.85 6.86
C LEU A 219 -21.57 19.37 7.12
N ALA A 220 -22.77 19.94 7.17
CA ALA A 220 -22.96 21.37 7.48
C ALA A 220 -22.39 21.77 8.86
N LYS A 221 -22.65 20.96 9.90
CA LYS A 221 -22.09 21.17 11.25
C LYS A 221 -20.57 20.97 11.28
N ALA A 222 -20.05 19.98 10.55
CA ALA A 222 -18.61 19.77 10.42
C ALA A 222 -17.92 20.98 9.74
N ARG A 223 -18.51 21.51 8.66
CA ARG A 223 -18.03 22.74 7.98
C ARG A 223 -18.08 23.97 8.88
N ALA A 224 -19.12 24.10 9.72
CA ALA A 224 -19.20 25.20 10.69
C ALA A 224 -18.08 25.15 11.76
N ASN A 225 -17.61 23.94 12.08
CA ASN A 225 -16.49 23.66 12.98
C ASN A 225 -15.14 23.46 12.24
N ALA A 226 -15.00 23.98 11.02
CA ALA A 226 -13.73 23.94 10.28
C ALA A 226 -12.60 24.65 11.04
N LEU A 227 -11.35 24.28 10.74
CA LEU A 227 -10.20 25.06 11.21
C LEU A 227 -10.27 26.47 10.59
N LYS A 228 -9.98 27.47 11.41
CA LYS A 228 -9.98 28.88 11.00
C LYS A 228 -8.60 29.46 11.32
N PRO A 229 -7.59 29.24 10.45
CA PRO A 229 -6.28 29.86 10.63
C PRO A 229 -6.40 31.38 10.65
N ASP A 230 -5.51 32.05 11.38
CA ASP A 230 -5.42 33.51 11.34
C ASP A 230 -4.76 33.97 10.03
N TRP A 231 -5.60 34.23 9.03
CA TRP A 231 -5.16 34.73 7.74
C TRP A 231 -4.71 36.20 7.76
N ALA A 232 -5.10 37.00 8.77
CA ALA A 232 -4.74 38.42 8.80
C ALA A 232 -3.25 38.62 9.10
N GLY A 233 -2.67 37.77 9.95
CA GLY A 233 -1.24 37.76 10.28
C GLY A 233 -0.37 36.90 9.36
N TYR A 234 -0.94 36.30 8.32
CA TYR A 234 -0.24 35.32 7.48
C TYR A 234 -0.18 35.75 6.01
N GLN A 235 1.04 35.76 5.47
CA GLN A 235 1.27 35.92 4.04
C GLN A 235 1.72 34.56 3.46
N PRO A 236 0.89 33.90 2.64
CA PRO A 236 1.30 32.65 2.01
C PRO A 236 2.56 32.86 1.16
N PRO A 237 3.57 31.98 1.28
CA PRO A 237 4.80 32.13 0.52
C PRO A 237 4.54 31.86 -0.96
N ARG A 238 5.07 32.72 -1.83
CA ARG A 238 5.01 32.52 -3.28
C ARG A 238 6.17 31.63 -3.74
N PRO A 239 5.92 30.54 -4.49
CA PRO A 239 6.99 29.72 -5.05
C PRO A 239 7.76 30.48 -6.14
N PHE A 240 9.02 30.10 -6.36
CA PHE A 240 9.90 30.77 -7.34
C PHE A 240 9.44 30.59 -8.80
N PHE A 241 8.65 29.56 -9.09
CA PHE A 241 8.01 29.37 -10.39
C PHE A 241 6.59 28.84 -10.24
N ILE A 242 5.80 29.01 -11.30
CA ILE A 242 4.46 28.42 -11.47
C ILE A 242 4.51 27.54 -12.72
N GLY A 243 3.81 26.41 -12.69
CA GLY A 243 3.92 25.37 -13.70
C GLY A 243 4.73 24.19 -13.20
N THR A 244 5.36 23.44 -14.10
CA THR A 244 5.97 22.15 -13.79
C THR A 244 7.44 22.11 -14.17
N ARG A 245 8.23 21.35 -13.41
CA ARG A 245 9.66 21.12 -13.64
C ARG A 245 9.97 19.64 -13.45
N GLY A 246 10.54 19.02 -14.50
CA GLY A 246 11.00 17.64 -14.47
C GLY A 246 12.45 17.54 -14.01
N PHE A 247 12.77 16.45 -13.32
CA PHE A 247 14.11 16.03 -12.92
C PHE A 247 14.29 14.62 -13.48
N ARG A 248 15.30 14.42 -14.32
CA ARG A 248 15.55 13.16 -15.00
C ARG A 248 16.91 12.62 -14.62
N ASP A 249 17.00 11.29 -14.51
CA ASP A 249 18.26 10.59 -14.22
C ASP A 249 18.95 11.14 -12.97
N PHE A 250 18.18 11.30 -11.88
CA PHE A 250 18.68 11.85 -10.63
C PHE A 250 19.70 10.88 -9.99
N ASP A 251 20.80 11.40 -9.48
CA ASP A 251 21.87 10.55 -8.94
C ASP A 251 21.40 9.80 -7.69
N VAL A 252 21.37 8.47 -7.77
CA VAL A 252 21.00 7.60 -6.64
C VAL A 252 21.95 7.82 -5.45
N ALA A 253 23.20 8.19 -5.69
CA ALA A 253 24.17 8.47 -4.62
C ALA A 253 23.72 9.60 -3.69
N GLU A 254 23.00 10.60 -4.22
CA GLU A 254 22.42 11.70 -3.42
C GLU A 254 21.24 11.24 -2.55
N LEU A 255 20.57 10.15 -2.92
CA LEU A 255 19.37 9.65 -2.23
C LEU A 255 19.73 8.68 -1.09
N VAL A 256 20.83 7.94 -1.22
CA VAL A 256 21.26 6.94 -0.23
C VAL A 256 21.35 7.49 1.21
N PRO A 257 21.91 8.68 1.47
CA PRO A 257 21.97 9.25 2.82
C PRO A 257 20.60 9.61 3.43
N MET A 258 19.55 9.73 2.61
CA MET A 258 18.21 10.11 3.03
C MET A 258 17.29 8.91 3.27
N ILE A 259 17.79 7.68 3.10
CA ILE A 259 16.98 6.47 3.30
C ILE A 259 16.56 6.36 4.78
N ASP A 260 15.25 6.25 5.02
CA ASP A 260 14.74 5.65 6.26
C ASP A 260 14.78 4.13 6.14
N TRP A 261 15.71 3.54 6.89
CA TRP A 261 15.92 2.10 6.96
C TRP A 261 14.89 1.38 7.81
N THR A 262 14.11 2.08 8.64
CA THR A 262 13.15 1.43 9.53
C THR A 262 12.12 0.60 8.77
N PRO A 263 11.45 1.12 7.70
CA PRO A 263 10.51 0.30 6.96
C PRO A 263 11.19 -0.77 6.10
N PHE A 264 12.47 -0.60 5.73
CA PHE A 264 13.25 -1.67 5.09
C PHE A 264 13.35 -2.91 6.00
N PHE A 265 13.69 -2.74 7.28
CA PHE A 265 13.72 -3.86 8.23
C PHE A 265 12.33 -4.46 8.48
N GLN A 266 11.28 -3.62 8.49
CA GLN A 266 9.90 -4.09 8.63
C GLN A 266 9.44 -4.95 7.45
N THR A 267 9.82 -4.61 6.21
CA THR A 267 9.59 -5.45 5.02
C THR A 267 10.19 -6.85 5.19
N TRP A 268 11.32 -6.95 5.90
CA TRP A 268 11.99 -8.20 6.23
C TRP A 268 11.53 -8.81 7.58
N GLU A 269 10.38 -8.40 8.09
CA GLU A 269 9.78 -8.86 9.37
C GLU A 269 10.70 -8.71 10.61
N LEU A 270 11.68 -7.81 10.54
CA LEU A 270 12.57 -7.47 11.66
C LEU A 270 11.98 -6.28 12.43
N LYS A 271 11.61 -6.52 13.69
CA LYS A 271 10.92 -5.53 14.55
C LYS A 271 11.89 -4.54 15.19
N GLY A 272 11.60 -3.26 15.13
CA GLY A 272 12.40 -2.22 15.78
C GLY A 272 12.73 -1.06 14.85
N ARG A 273 13.30 0.00 15.41
CA ARG A 273 13.70 1.20 14.66
C ARG A 273 15.18 1.08 14.27
N PHE A 274 15.55 1.62 13.11
CA PHE A 274 16.97 1.82 12.80
C PHE A 274 17.53 3.04 13.55
N PRO A 275 18.76 3.01 14.09
CA PRO A 275 19.75 1.91 14.05
C PRO A 275 19.64 0.89 15.19
N GLU A 276 18.73 1.08 16.15
CA GLU A 276 18.56 0.22 17.35
C GLU A 276 18.36 -1.26 17.01
N VAL A 277 17.68 -1.56 15.91
CA VAL A 277 17.46 -2.91 15.40
C VAL A 277 18.77 -3.69 15.16
N LEU A 278 19.87 -2.99 14.85
CA LEU A 278 21.18 -3.59 14.62
C LEU A 278 21.85 -4.10 15.90
N SER A 279 21.48 -3.56 17.07
CA SER A 279 22.00 -3.97 18.37
C SER A 279 21.03 -4.84 19.17
N ASP A 280 19.88 -5.21 18.58
CA ASP A 280 18.89 -6.07 19.23
C ASP A 280 19.50 -7.43 19.63
N LYS A 281 19.17 -7.89 20.85
CA LYS A 281 19.75 -9.11 21.44
C LYS A 281 19.35 -10.39 20.70
N LYS A 282 18.16 -10.43 20.09
CA LYS A 282 17.62 -11.61 19.42
C LYS A 282 17.92 -11.59 17.93
N GLN A 283 17.65 -10.47 17.27
CA GLN A 283 17.68 -10.38 15.81
C GLN A 283 18.81 -9.48 15.27
N GLY A 284 19.58 -8.80 16.13
CA GLY A 284 20.60 -7.82 15.70
C GLY A 284 21.69 -8.41 14.80
N LYS A 285 22.05 -9.69 14.97
CA LYS A 285 22.97 -10.37 14.04
C LYS A 285 22.37 -10.47 12.64
N ALA A 286 21.14 -10.96 12.50
CA ALA A 286 20.46 -11.08 11.22
C ALA A 286 20.18 -9.70 10.59
N ALA A 287 19.87 -8.70 11.41
CA ALA A 287 19.68 -7.32 10.97
C ALA A 287 20.98 -6.71 10.40
N ARG A 288 22.13 -6.91 11.06
CA ARG A 288 23.43 -6.47 10.52
C ARG A 288 23.79 -7.18 9.22
N GLU A 289 23.64 -8.49 9.15
CA GLU A 289 23.91 -9.26 7.92
C GLU A 289 23.00 -8.80 6.75
N LEU A 290 21.72 -8.55 7.01
CA LEU A 290 20.81 -8.00 6.00
C LEU A 290 21.21 -6.57 5.59
N TYR A 291 21.59 -5.73 6.55
CA TYR A 291 22.04 -4.37 6.29
C TYR A 291 23.30 -4.35 5.42
N ASP A 292 24.28 -5.20 5.73
CA ASP A 292 25.52 -5.32 4.98
C ASP A 292 25.26 -5.76 3.54
N ASP A 293 24.37 -6.74 3.33
CA ASP A 293 23.94 -7.16 1.99
C ASP A 293 23.22 -6.03 1.23
N ALA A 294 22.35 -5.29 1.91
CA ALA A 294 21.62 -4.17 1.33
C ALA A 294 22.58 -3.04 0.93
N ARG A 295 23.58 -2.73 1.76
CA ARG A 295 24.65 -1.78 1.47
C ARG A 295 25.48 -2.23 0.28
N ALA A 296 25.89 -3.50 0.23
CA ALA A 296 26.65 -4.04 -0.90
C ALA A 296 25.85 -3.98 -2.22
N MET A 297 24.55 -4.25 -2.18
CA MET A 297 23.68 -4.10 -3.36
C MET A 297 23.47 -2.63 -3.73
N LEU A 298 23.29 -1.73 -2.76
CA LEU A 298 23.22 -0.28 -3.01
C LEU A 298 24.49 0.25 -3.68
N ASP A 299 25.67 -0.17 -3.22
CA ASP A 299 26.94 0.25 -3.81
C ASP A 299 27.04 -0.16 -5.28
N ARG A 300 26.51 -1.35 -5.64
CA ARG A 300 26.36 -1.79 -7.03
C ARG A 300 25.31 -0.99 -7.80
N ILE A 301 24.13 -0.75 -7.21
CA ILE A 301 23.09 0.08 -7.82
C ILE A 301 23.65 1.45 -8.22
N VAL A 302 24.45 2.06 -7.35
CA VAL A 302 25.09 3.36 -7.59
C VAL A 302 26.22 3.25 -8.62
N THR A 303 27.17 2.33 -8.43
CA THR A 303 28.36 2.22 -9.29
C THR A 303 28.03 1.78 -10.71
N GLU A 304 27.11 0.83 -10.85
CA GLU A 304 26.68 0.27 -12.13
C GLU A 304 25.45 1.01 -12.72
N ARG A 305 24.92 2.03 -12.03
CA ARG A 305 23.75 2.85 -12.44
C ARG A 305 22.54 2.01 -12.84
N TRP A 306 22.10 1.13 -11.94
CA TRP A 306 20.97 0.23 -12.19
C TRP A 306 19.63 0.95 -12.37
N PHE A 307 19.45 2.07 -11.67
CA PHE A 307 18.19 2.81 -11.64
C PHE A 307 18.37 4.21 -12.21
N ARG A 308 17.29 4.74 -12.80
CA ARG A 308 17.21 6.11 -13.30
C ARG A 308 16.04 6.84 -12.64
N PRO A 309 16.20 7.32 -11.39
CA PRO A 309 15.14 8.01 -10.70
C PRO A 309 14.68 9.26 -11.46
N ASN A 310 13.37 9.39 -11.66
CA ASN A 310 12.76 10.54 -12.31
C ASN A 310 11.70 11.17 -11.40
N ALA A 311 11.62 12.50 -11.44
CA ALA A 311 10.64 13.27 -10.69
C ALA A 311 10.03 14.37 -11.53
N VAL A 312 8.85 14.81 -11.14
CA VAL A 312 8.26 16.08 -11.57
C VAL A 312 7.68 16.76 -10.35
N VAL A 313 7.94 18.07 -10.25
CA VAL A 313 7.35 18.96 -9.25
C VAL A 313 6.57 20.04 -9.99
N GLY A 314 5.43 20.47 -9.44
CA GLY A 314 4.67 21.59 -9.96
C GLY A 314 4.09 22.46 -8.87
N PHE A 315 3.82 23.72 -9.21
CA PHE A 315 3.15 24.69 -8.35
C PHE A 315 2.05 25.41 -9.10
N TRP A 316 0.93 25.63 -8.43
CA TRP A 316 -0.22 26.35 -8.97
C TRP A 316 -0.75 27.35 -7.99
N ARG A 317 -1.31 28.43 -8.52
CA ARG A 317 -2.09 29.39 -7.74
C ARG A 317 -3.33 28.69 -7.25
N ALA A 318 -3.56 28.74 -5.93
CA ALA A 318 -4.62 28.00 -5.30
C ALA A 318 -5.36 28.84 -4.26
N ASN A 319 -6.66 28.61 -4.10
CA ASN A 319 -7.42 29.09 -2.94
C ASN A 319 -8.40 28.01 -2.50
N ALA A 320 -8.70 28.00 -1.20
CA ALA A 320 -9.77 27.16 -0.68
C ALA A 320 -11.15 27.69 -1.11
N GLU A 321 -12.02 26.77 -1.52
CA GLU A 321 -13.42 26.98 -1.82
C GLU A 321 -14.25 25.86 -1.18
N GLY A 322 -14.91 26.18 -0.06
CA GLY A 322 -15.58 25.17 0.75
C GLY A 322 -14.57 24.17 1.33
N ASP A 323 -14.71 22.90 0.96
CA ASP A 323 -13.79 21.83 1.36
C ASP A 323 -12.73 21.53 0.30
N ASP A 324 -12.69 22.27 -0.82
CA ASP A 324 -11.81 21.98 -1.95
C ASP A 324 -10.77 23.06 -2.20
N ILE A 325 -9.81 22.74 -3.06
CA ILE A 325 -8.73 23.64 -3.43
C ILE A 325 -8.85 23.93 -4.92
N ALA A 326 -9.28 25.14 -5.25
CA ALA A 326 -9.42 25.61 -6.62
C ALA A 326 -8.06 26.09 -7.15
N LEU A 327 -7.67 25.63 -8.35
CA LEU A 327 -6.42 26.01 -9.01
C LEU A 327 -6.68 26.94 -10.19
N TYR A 328 -5.79 27.91 -10.40
CA TYR A 328 -5.97 28.98 -11.38
C TYR A 328 -4.81 29.10 -12.36
N ALA A 329 -5.13 29.42 -13.62
CA ALA A 329 -4.14 29.61 -14.68
C ALA A 329 -3.37 30.94 -14.55
N ASN A 330 -4.01 31.99 -14.03
CA ASN A 330 -3.48 33.35 -14.00
C ASN A 330 -3.51 33.99 -12.60
N ASP A 331 -2.76 35.09 -12.42
CA ASP A 331 -2.65 35.82 -11.14
C ASP A 331 -3.97 36.49 -10.71
N CYS A 332 -4.84 36.83 -11.67
CA CYS A 332 -6.16 37.40 -11.39
C CYS A 332 -7.17 36.37 -10.84
N ARG A 333 -6.87 35.06 -10.98
CA ARG A 333 -7.68 33.94 -10.46
C ARG A 333 -9.11 33.93 -11.00
N GLU A 334 -9.24 34.30 -12.27
CA GLU A 334 -10.52 34.30 -13.01
C GLU A 334 -10.72 33.00 -13.79
N GLU A 335 -9.63 32.43 -14.29
CA GLU A 335 -9.64 31.20 -15.09
C GLU A 335 -9.24 30.00 -14.23
N ARG A 336 -10.21 29.11 -13.99
CA ARG A 336 -10.00 27.87 -13.23
C ARG A 336 -9.30 26.83 -14.10
N LEU A 337 -8.19 26.30 -13.60
CA LEU A 337 -7.40 25.25 -14.24
C LEU A 337 -7.86 23.84 -13.82
N ALA A 338 -8.13 23.65 -12.53
CA ALA A 338 -8.58 22.39 -11.94
C ALA A 338 -9.13 22.62 -10.53
N THR A 339 -9.72 21.58 -9.95
CA THR A 339 -10.05 21.52 -8.52
C THR A 339 -9.40 20.26 -7.94
N LEU A 340 -8.75 20.39 -6.78
CA LEU A 340 -8.33 19.26 -5.96
C LEU A 340 -9.40 19.06 -4.89
N PHE A 341 -10.03 17.89 -4.89
CA PHE A 341 -11.16 17.61 -4.03
C PHE A 341 -10.69 17.04 -2.70
N THR A 342 -11.18 17.59 -1.60
CA THR A 342 -10.86 17.08 -0.26
C THR A 342 -12.11 16.65 0.50
N LEU A 343 -11.88 15.95 1.61
CA LEU A 343 -12.91 15.42 2.50
C LEU A 343 -12.70 15.98 3.90
N ARG A 344 -13.80 16.14 4.63
CA ARG A 344 -13.85 16.70 5.97
C ARG A 344 -14.18 15.62 7.00
N GLN A 345 -13.49 15.68 8.14
CA GLN A 345 -13.82 14.85 9.29
C GLN A 345 -15.26 15.08 9.76
N GLN A 346 -16.07 14.04 9.95
CA GLN A 346 -17.44 14.14 10.48
C GLN A 346 -17.63 13.63 11.90
N LEU A 347 -16.59 13.07 12.54
CA LEU A 347 -16.67 12.73 13.96
C LEU A 347 -16.77 14.00 14.82
N ALA A 348 -17.69 13.99 15.80
CA ALA A 348 -17.79 15.09 16.76
C ALA A 348 -16.47 15.23 17.53
N LYS A 349 -15.95 16.45 17.58
CA LYS A 349 -14.70 16.77 18.25
C LYS A 349 -14.97 17.26 19.67
N ARG A 350 -14.04 16.93 20.58
CA ARG A 350 -14.04 17.43 21.97
C ARG A 350 -13.06 18.59 22.09
N ASP A 351 -13.25 19.39 23.14
CA ASP A 351 -12.31 20.43 23.58
C ASP A 351 -12.07 21.54 22.54
N GLY A 352 -13.10 21.88 21.78
CA GLY A 352 -13.04 22.95 20.76
C GLY A 352 -12.18 22.61 19.54
N ARG A 353 -11.71 21.37 19.39
CA ARG A 353 -10.91 20.96 18.22
C ARG A 353 -11.74 21.04 16.93
N PRO A 354 -11.13 21.45 15.80
CA PRO A 354 -11.82 21.58 14.54
C PRO A 354 -12.05 20.22 13.86
N ASN A 355 -13.05 20.19 12.98
CA ASN A 355 -13.27 19.13 12.00
C ASN A 355 -12.46 19.47 10.75
N LEU A 356 -11.30 18.84 10.59
CA LEU A 356 -10.32 19.21 9.56
C LEU A 356 -10.71 18.72 8.16
N ALA A 357 -10.37 19.54 7.16
CA ALA A 357 -10.21 19.18 5.76
C ALA A 357 -8.88 19.75 5.26
N LEU A 358 -8.24 19.13 4.25
CA LEU A 358 -6.93 19.60 3.76
C LEU A 358 -7.00 21.02 3.19
N ALA A 359 -8.15 21.39 2.62
CA ALA A 359 -8.39 22.75 2.12
C ALA A 359 -8.34 23.83 3.21
N ASP A 360 -8.51 23.49 4.49
CA ASP A 360 -8.46 24.47 5.59
C ASP A 360 -7.07 25.11 5.72
N PHE A 361 -6.02 24.47 5.19
CA PHE A 361 -4.64 24.96 5.22
C PHE A 361 -4.27 25.82 3.99
N VAL A 362 -5.23 26.16 3.13
CA VAL A 362 -5.03 27.03 1.97
C VAL A 362 -5.94 28.24 2.10
N ALA A 363 -5.42 29.44 1.81
CA ALA A 363 -6.14 30.68 2.02
C ALA A 363 -7.46 30.69 1.24
N PRO A 364 -8.62 30.91 1.90
CA PRO A 364 -9.90 31.00 1.22
C PRO A 364 -9.93 32.19 0.25
N ARG A 365 -10.57 32.05 -0.91
CA ARG A 365 -10.61 33.14 -1.91
C ARG A 365 -11.12 34.48 -1.36
N ARG A 366 -12.07 34.43 -0.40
CA ARG A 366 -12.64 35.61 0.27
C ARG A 366 -11.63 36.44 1.08
N THR A 367 -10.46 35.91 1.41
CA THR A 367 -9.41 36.67 2.12
C THR A 367 -8.65 37.61 1.19
N GLY A 368 -8.75 37.40 -0.14
CA GLY A 368 -7.95 38.14 -1.13
C GLY A 368 -6.47 37.75 -1.16
N LEU A 369 -6.02 36.80 -0.32
CA LEU A 369 -4.63 36.38 -0.27
C LEU A 369 -4.27 35.48 -1.46
N ALA A 370 -3.08 35.71 -2.01
CA ALA A 370 -2.51 34.87 -3.05
C ALA A 370 -1.82 33.65 -2.42
N ASP A 371 -2.50 32.51 -2.41
CA ASP A 371 -1.95 31.23 -1.95
C ASP A 371 -1.66 30.26 -3.11
N TYR A 372 -0.98 29.16 -2.80
CA TYR A 372 -0.40 28.21 -3.74
C TYR A 372 -0.47 26.78 -3.18
N ILE A 373 -0.58 25.82 -4.10
CA ILE A 373 -0.41 24.39 -3.81
C ILE A 373 0.74 23.87 -4.66
N GLY A 374 1.51 22.93 -4.13
CA GLY A 374 2.45 22.15 -4.93
C GLY A 374 1.97 20.73 -5.15
N GLY A 375 2.65 20.01 -6.03
CA GLY A 375 2.45 18.59 -6.23
C GLY A 375 3.67 17.92 -6.83
N PHE A 376 3.77 16.61 -6.67
CA PHE A 376 4.88 15.84 -7.17
C PHE A 376 4.51 14.41 -7.57
N VAL A 377 5.33 13.85 -8.45
CA VAL A 377 5.45 12.40 -8.70
C VAL A 377 6.94 12.08 -8.77
N VAL A 378 7.39 11.06 -8.04
CA VAL A 378 8.74 10.50 -8.10
C VAL A 378 8.69 8.99 -8.32
N THR A 379 9.75 8.43 -8.90
CA THR A 379 9.97 6.99 -8.99
C THR A 379 11.45 6.66 -8.86
N ALA A 380 11.77 5.48 -8.32
CA ALA A 380 13.13 4.97 -8.36
C ALA A 380 13.58 4.62 -9.78
N GLY A 381 12.64 4.31 -10.68
CA GLY A 381 12.92 3.98 -12.08
C GLY A 381 12.15 2.74 -12.55
N ILE A 382 11.90 2.66 -13.86
CA ILE A 382 11.19 1.53 -14.49
C ILE A 382 12.03 0.26 -14.53
N GLU A 383 13.34 0.39 -14.34
CA GLU A 383 14.32 -0.68 -14.40
C GLU A 383 14.15 -1.70 -13.25
N GLU A 384 13.50 -1.31 -12.15
CA GLU A 384 13.19 -2.15 -10.99
C GLU A 384 12.65 -3.52 -11.42
N ALA A 385 11.59 -3.54 -12.22
CA ALA A 385 10.90 -4.76 -12.62
C ALA A 385 11.82 -5.71 -13.42
N LEU A 386 12.61 -5.17 -14.35
CA LEU A 386 13.53 -5.96 -15.18
C LEU A 386 14.69 -6.54 -14.36
N ILE A 387 15.20 -5.76 -13.41
CA ILE A 387 16.30 -6.22 -12.55
C ILE A 387 15.81 -7.29 -11.58
N ALA A 388 14.63 -7.11 -10.97
CA ALA A 388 14.03 -8.12 -10.12
C ALA A 388 13.74 -9.42 -10.88
N GLU A 389 13.21 -9.33 -12.10
CA GLU A 389 12.98 -10.50 -12.96
C GLU A 389 14.28 -11.24 -13.29
N ARG A 390 15.39 -10.53 -13.49
CA ARG A 390 16.72 -11.15 -13.69
C ARG A 390 17.13 -12.02 -12.49
N PHE A 391 16.86 -11.57 -11.26
CA PHE A 391 17.14 -12.37 -10.06
C PHE A 391 16.20 -13.57 -9.95
N GLU A 392 14.91 -13.39 -10.24
CA GLU A 392 13.91 -14.47 -10.24
C GLU A 392 14.27 -15.57 -11.24
N ARG A 393 14.63 -15.22 -12.48
CA ARG A 393 15.11 -16.15 -13.51
C ARG A 393 16.38 -16.90 -13.09
N ALA A 394 17.19 -16.31 -12.22
CA ALA A 394 18.37 -16.92 -11.64
C ALA A 394 18.08 -17.75 -10.37
N ASN A 395 16.79 -17.97 -10.03
CA ASN A 395 16.34 -18.60 -8.80
C ASN A 395 16.91 -17.92 -7.53
N ASP A 396 17.03 -16.59 -7.54
CA ASP A 396 17.54 -15.77 -6.45
C ASP A 396 16.43 -14.87 -5.87
N ASP A 397 15.45 -15.49 -5.19
CA ASP A 397 14.34 -14.76 -4.57
C ASP A 397 14.84 -13.71 -3.57
N TYR A 398 15.95 -13.99 -2.87
CA TYR A 398 16.58 -13.04 -1.96
C TYR A 398 17.02 -11.78 -2.68
N GLY A 399 17.74 -11.93 -3.80
CA GLY A 399 18.17 -10.81 -4.64
C GLY A 399 17.00 -10.02 -5.22
N SER A 400 15.94 -10.71 -5.68
CA SER A 400 14.73 -10.06 -6.21
C SER A 400 14.02 -9.22 -5.15
N ILE A 401 13.76 -9.80 -3.97
CA ILE A 401 13.10 -9.08 -2.87
C ILE A 401 13.98 -7.93 -2.37
N LEU A 402 15.31 -8.13 -2.28
CA LEU A 402 16.23 -7.10 -1.82
C LEU A 402 16.25 -5.90 -2.77
N VAL A 403 16.31 -6.11 -4.08
CA VAL A 403 16.34 -5.01 -5.06
C VAL A 403 15.02 -4.25 -5.11
N LYS A 404 13.88 -4.94 -5.02
CA LYS A 404 12.54 -4.31 -4.90
C LYS A 404 12.43 -3.46 -3.63
N ALA A 405 12.83 -4.02 -2.48
CA ALA A 405 12.80 -3.29 -1.20
C ALA A 405 13.74 -2.06 -1.20
N LEU A 406 14.90 -2.14 -1.86
CA LEU A 406 15.80 -1.00 -2.04
C LEU A 406 15.23 0.04 -3.00
N ALA A 407 14.57 -0.36 -4.09
CA ALA A 407 13.88 0.56 -4.99
C ALA A 407 12.80 1.36 -4.24
N ASP A 408 11.98 0.72 -3.39
CA ASP A 408 11.02 1.41 -2.52
C ASP A 408 11.71 2.43 -1.60
N ARG A 409 12.84 2.06 -0.99
CA ARG A 409 13.61 2.98 -0.14
C ARG A 409 14.15 4.18 -0.92
N ILE A 410 14.59 3.97 -2.15
CA ILE A 410 15.09 5.03 -3.03
C ILE A 410 13.94 5.96 -3.45
N ALA A 411 12.76 5.42 -3.78
CA ALA A 411 11.59 6.23 -4.13
C ALA A 411 11.13 7.13 -2.97
N GLU A 412 11.10 6.59 -1.75
CA GLU A 412 10.75 7.35 -0.54
C GLU A 412 11.82 8.40 -0.19
N ALA A 413 13.10 8.03 -0.27
CA ALA A 413 14.21 8.98 -0.11
C ALA A 413 14.14 10.10 -1.16
N PHE A 414 13.71 9.79 -2.38
CA PHE A 414 13.53 10.78 -3.43
C PHE A 414 12.36 11.72 -3.17
N ALA A 415 11.25 11.21 -2.62
CA ALA A 415 10.14 12.05 -2.18
C ALA A 415 10.58 13.03 -1.07
N GLU A 416 11.38 12.57 -0.11
CA GLU A 416 11.95 13.42 0.94
C GLU A 416 12.94 14.45 0.36
N ARG A 417 13.81 14.03 -0.57
CA ARG A 417 14.76 14.93 -1.27
C ARG A 417 14.04 16.01 -2.06
N MET A 418 13.02 15.65 -2.84
CA MET A 418 12.21 16.62 -3.58
C MET A 418 11.46 17.56 -2.63
N HIS A 419 10.89 17.05 -1.54
CA HIS A 419 10.24 17.92 -0.57
C HIS A 419 11.24 18.89 0.07
N GLN A 420 12.44 18.43 0.45
CA GLN A 420 13.49 19.30 0.96
C GLN A 420 13.88 20.39 -0.04
N LEU A 421 14.10 20.05 -1.32
CA LEU A 421 14.37 21.06 -2.37
C LEU A 421 13.19 22.01 -2.55
N VAL A 422 11.96 21.54 -2.43
CA VAL A 422 10.76 22.39 -2.48
C VAL A 422 10.77 23.41 -1.36
N ARG A 423 10.99 22.99 -0.11
CA ARG A 423 11.00 23.89 1.04
C ARG A 423 12.11 24.95 0.95
N ARG A 424 13.31 24.52 0.53
CA ARG A 424 14.52 25.36 0.54
C ARG A 424 14.68 26.23 -0.70
N GLU A 425 14.38 25.70 -1.88
CA GLU A 425 14.82 26.28 -3.15
C GLU A 425 13.70 26.49 -4.18
N LEU A 426 12.73 25.57 -4.31
CA LEU A 426 11.75 25.67 -5.40
C LEU A 426 10.51 26.48 -4.98
N TRP A 427 10.01 26.26 -3.76
CA TRP A 427 9.03 27.12 -3.11
C TRP A 427 9.72 28.15 -2.21
N GLY A 428 10.75 27.73 -1.49
CA GLY A 428 11.68 28.66 -0.83
C GLY A 428 11.17 29.31 0.46
N TYR A 429 10.23 28.68 1.15
CA TYR A 429 9.71 29.21 2.42
C TYR A 429 10.56 28.84 3.64
N ALA A 430 11.62 28.03 3.46
CA ALA A 430 12.57 27.65 4.50
C ALA A 430 14.01 27.53 3.93
N PRO A 431 14.61 28.61 3.39
CA PRO A 431 15.91 28.54 2.71
C PRO A 431 17.07 28.11 3.64
N ASP A 432 16.99 28.53 4.91
CA ASP A 432 18.02 28.25 5.93
C ASP A 432 17.83 26.91 6.66
N GLU A 433 16.90 26.05 6.20
CA GLU A 433 16.67 24.73 6.78
C GLU A 433 17.92 23.84 6.66
N ALA A 434 18.39 23.33 7.80
CA ALA A 434 19.56 22.47 7.92
C ALA A 434 19.27 21.23 8.80
N LEU A 435 18.18 20.52 8.49
CA LEU A 435 17.75 19.34 9.24
C LEU A 435 18.59 18.11 8.92
N SER A 436 18.90 17.32 9.95
CA SER A 436 19.44 15.97 9.82
C SER A 436 18.39 15.00 9.26
N ASN A 437 18.83 13.84 8.75
CA ASN A 437 17.90 12.82 8.25
C ASN A 437 16.93 12.33 9.35
N GLU A 438 17.38 12.24 10.61
CA GLU A 438 16.50 11.85 11.72
C GLU A 438 15.40 12.88 12.00
N GLU A 439 15.71 14.17 11.86
CA GLU A 439 14.73 15.25 12.00
C GLU A 439 13.77 15.28 10.81
N LEU A 440 14.24 14.99 9.59
CA LEU A 440 13.39 14.83 8.41
C LEU A 440 12.38 13.69 8.60
N ILE A 441 12.82 12.52 9.08
CA ILE A 441 11.94 11.36 9.37
C ILE A 441 10.90 11.70 10.45
N ARG A 442 11.25 12.56 11.42
CA ARG A 442 10.33 13.05 12.45
C ARG A 442 9.44 14.20 11.97
N GLU A 443 9.55 14.59 10.70
CA GLU A 443 8.82 15.70 10.10
C GLU A 443 9.06 17.04 10.82
N GLY A 444 10.29 17.28 11.28
CA GLY A 444 10.70 18.49 12.00
C GLY A 444 10.76 19.77 11.15
N TYR A 445 10.04 19.81 10.03
CA TYR A 445 9.99 20.93 9.08
C TYR A 445 8.58 21.54 9.03
N ARG A 446 8.51 22.75 8.47
CA ARG A 446 7.25 23.41 8.15
C ARG A 446 6.63 22.81 6.89
N GLY A 447 5.31 22.63 6.90
CA GLY A 447 4.52 22.15 5.76
C GLY A 447 4.41 20.62 5.69
N ILE A 448 3.50 20.14 4.85
CA ILE A 448 3.21 18.71 4.67
C ILE A 448 3.14 18.32 3.19
N ARG A 449 3.22 17.02 2.92
CA ARG A 449 3.17 16.45 1.58
C ARG A 449 2.10 15.33 1.42
N PRO A 450 0.80 15.62 1.64
CA PRO A 450 -0.24 14.59 1.68
C PRO A 450 -0.39 13.89 0.34
N ALA A 451 -0.52 12.57 0.41
CA ALA A 451 -0.60 11.69 -0.75
C ALA A 451 -2.01 11.07 -0.89
N PRO A 452 -2.63 11.09 -2.08
CA PRO A 452 -3.88 10.39 -2.33
C PRO A 452 -3.80 8.89 -1.98
N GLY A 453 -4.73 8.42 -1.17
CA GLY A 453 -4.79 7.07 -0.58
C GLY A 453 -4.38 7.00 0.89
N TYR A 454 -3.71 8.02 1.42
CA TYR A 454 -3.44 8.12 2.85
C TYR A 454 -4.69 8.58 3.62
N PRO A 455 -4.76 8.36 4.95
CA PRO A 455 -5.93 8.74 5.75
C PRO A 455 -6.35 10.22 5.64
N ALA A 456 -5.43 11.13 5.33
CA ALA A 456 -5.70 12.57 5.15
C ALA A 456 -6.39 12.89 3.80
N GLN A 457 -6.17 12.04 2.78
CA GLN A 457 -6.72 12.19 1.44
C GLN A 457 -7.06 10.79 0.89
N PRO A 458 -8.09 10.11 1.42
CA PRO A 458 -8.32 8.70 1.15
C PRO A 458 -8.79 8.38 -0.28
N ASP A 459 -9.27 9.38 -1.04
CA ASP A 459 -9.67 9.17 -2.44
C ASP A 459 -8.44 8.98 -3.33
N HIS A 460 -8.30 7.76 -3.88
CA HIS A 460 -7.22 7.41 -4.79
C HIS A 460 -7.32 8.08 -6.17
N THR A 461 -8.52 8.47 -6.60
CA THR A 461 -8.77 9.07 -7.92
C THR A 461 -8.18 10.47 -8.07
N GLU A 462 -7.88 11.16 -6.96
CA GLU A 462 -7.21 12.47 -7.00
C GLU A 462 -5.81 12.40 -7.66
N LYS A 463 -5.23 11.20 -7.75
CA LYS A 463 -4.00 10.99 -8.56
C LYS A 463 -4.21 11.33 -10.02
N GLU A 464 -5.40 11.13 -10.58
CA GLU A 464 -5.67 11.46 -11.99
C GLU A 464 -5.48 12.94 -12.26
N THR A 465 -6.12 13.79 -11.46
CA THR A 465 -5.97 15.25 -11.56
C THR A 465 -4.52 15.66 -11.35
N LEU A 466 -3.84 15.09 -10.34
CA LEU A 466 -2.44 15.38 -10.07
C LEU A 466 -1.53 14.99 -11.23
N PHE A 467 -1.70 13.80 -11.80
CA PHE A 467 -0.91 13.30 -12.93
C PHE A 467 -1.12 14.14 -14.18
N ARG A 468 -2.36 14.53 -14.46
CA ARG A 468 -2.69 15.43 -15.57
C ARG A 468 -2.04 16.80 -15.41
N LEU A 469 -2.13 17.39 -14.22
CA LEU A 469 -1.54 18.72 -13.93
C LEU A 469 -0.02 18.71 -14.05
N LEU A 470 0.63 17.62 -13.62
CA LEU A 470 2.08 17.47 -13.68
C LEU A 470 2.58 17.06 -15.06
N GLU A 471 1.71 16.51 -15.91
CA GLU A 471 2.10 15.71 -17.07
C GLU A 471 3.05 14.57 -16.66
N ALA A 472 2.66 13.85 -15.60
CA ALA A 472 3.55 12.92 -14.90
C ALA A 472 4.06 11.80 -15.82
N GLU A 473 3.20 11.16 -16.59
CA GLU A 473 3.60 10.04 -17.47
C GLU A 473 4.68 10.46 -18.48
N SER A 474 4.57 11.64 -19.09
CA SER A 474 5.56 12.11 -20.08
C SER A 474 6.89 12.54 -19.45
N LYS A 475 6.87 12.97 -18.18
CA LYS A 475 8.06 13.48 -17.49
C LYS A 475 8.81 12.42 -16.69
N THR A 476 8.11 11.45 -16.11
CA THR A 476 8.71 10.41 -15.25
C THR A 476 8.57 8.98 -15.79
N GLY A 477 7.62 8.74 -16.71
CA GLY A 477 7.27 7.40 -17.19
C GLY A 477 6.33 6.62 -16.25
N VAL A 478 5.93 7.21 -15.12
CA VAL A 478 5.01 6.58 -14.15
C VAL A 478 3.59 6.59 -14.70
N LYS A 479 2.91 5.45 -14.59
CA LYS A 479 1.53 5.24 -15.07
C LYS A 479 0.60 4.94 -13.91
N LEU A 480 -0.69 5.21 -14.12
CA LEU A 480 -1.76 4.81 -13.20
C LEU A 480 -2.47 3.57 -13.75
N THR A 481 -2.75 2.61 -12.87
CA THR A 481 -3.64 1.49 -13.17
C THR A 481 -5.10 1.95 -13.10
N GLU A 482 -6.03 1.07 -13.49
CA GLU A 482 -7.48 1.32 -13.35
C GLU A 482 -7.94 1.51 -11.88
N SER A 483 -7.12 1.12 -10.91
CA SER A 483 -7.36 1.34 -9.47
C SER A 483 -6.49 2.45 -8.89
N PHE A 484 -5.84 3.25 -9.76
CA PHE A 484 -4.95 4.33 -9.39
C PHE A 484 -3.77 3.89 -8.50
N ALA A 485 -3.31 2.64 -8.67
CA ALA A 485 -1.97 2.24 -8.26
C ALA A 485 -0.96 2.83 -9.25
N MET A 486 0.25 3.13 -8.79
CA MET A 486 1.31 3.66 -9.65
C MET A 486 2.22 2.54 -10.12
N TRP A 487 2.59 2.55 -11.40
CA TRP A 487 3.61 1.69 -11.96
C TRP A 487 4.76 2.56 -12.51
N PRO A 488 6.03 2.31 -12.13
CA PRO A 488 6.54 1.22 -11.27
C PRO A 488 6.05 1.28 -9.83
N GLY A 489 6.11 0.15 -9.12
CA GLY A 489 5.63 0.03 -7.74
C GLY A 489 6.40 0.96 -6.78
N ALA A 490 7.71 1.11 -6.97
CA ALA A 490 8.56 2.06 -6.27
C ALA A 490 8.35 3.51 -6.78
N SER A 491 7.14 4.04 -6.55
CA SER A 491 6.75 5.40 -6.91
C SER A 491 5.97 6.08 -5.78
N VAL A 492 6.13 7.40 -5.65
CA VAL A 492 5.42 8.22 -4.65
C VAL A 492 4.85 9.45 -5.35
N CYS A 493 3.63 9.84 -5.00
CA CYS A 493 3.03 11.09 -5.45
C CYS A 493 2.27 11.76 -4.31
N GLY A 494 2.07 13.08 -4.43
CA GLY A 494 1.31 13.83 -3.45
C GLY A 494 1.26 15.31 -3.75
N LEU A 495 0.63 16.04 -2.85
CA LEU A 495 0.58 17.50 -2.84
C LEU A 495 1.70 18.06 -1.96
N TYR A 496 1.90 19.37 -2.03
CA TYR A 496 2.67 20.15 -1.05
C TYR A 496 1.81 21.28 -0.51
N ILE A 497 1.77 21.42 0.82
CA ILE A 497 1.06 22.48 1.54
C ILE A 497 2.08 23.19 2.44
N SER A 498 2.17 24.52 2.33
CA SER A 498 3.21 25.31 3.01
C SER A 498 2.76 25.99 4.31
N HIS A 499 1.47 25.91 4.65
CA HIS A 499 0.94 26.55 5.85
C HIS A 499 1.57 25.95 7.12
N PRO A 500 2.06 26.76 8.07
CA PRO A 500 2.78 26.24 9.24
C PRO A 500 1.93 25.33 10.13
N ASP A 501 0.63 25.57 10.24
CA ASP A 501 -0.27 24.74 11.05
C ASP A 501 -0.71 23.45 10.34
N SER A 502 -0.30 23.23 9.09
CA SER A 502 -0.65 22.02 8.35
C SER A 502 -0.04 20.79 9.01
N HIS A 503 -0.85 19.76 9.22
CA HIS A 503 -0.43 18.50 9.83
C HIS A 503 -1.28 17.34 9.26
N TYR A 504 -0.74 16.13 9.33
CA TYR A 504 -1.51 14.94 8.92
C TYR A 504 -2.62 14.62 9.91
N PHE A 505 -3.78 14.25 9.38
CA PHE A 505 -4.92 13.78 10.14
C PHE A 505 -5.62 12.66 9.35
N GLY A 506 -6.43 11.84 10.03
CA GLY A 506 -7.32 10.90 9.34
C GLY A 506 -8.71 11.50 9.14
N VAL A 507 -9.25 11.48 7.92
CA VAL A 507 -10.65 11.83 7.63
C VAL A 507 -11.61 10.94 8.42
N ALA A 508 -11.24 9.66 8.58
CA ALA A 508 -12.04 8.62 9.24
C ALA A 508 -13.38 8.40 8.55
N LYS A 509 -14.38 7.86 9.27
CA LYS A 509 -15.68 7.52 8.71
C LYS A 509 -16.51 8.77 8.37
N ILE A 510 -17.11 8.79 7.18
CA ILE A 510 -17.97 9.86 6.67
C ILE A 510 -19.41 9.37 6.44
N GLU A 511 -20.34 10.31 6.52
CA GLU A 511 -21.78 10.11 6.36
C GLU A 511 -22.22 10.31 4.91
N ARG A 512 -23.46 9.89 4.62
CA ARG A 512 -24.02 9.94 3.27
C ARG A 512 -24.15 11.35 2.71
N ASP A 513 -24.46 12.33 3.55
CA ASP A 513 -24.60 13.74 3.13
C ASP A 513 -23.29 14.29 2.51
N GLN A 514 -22.14 13.89 3.05
CA GLN A 514 -20.84 14.23 2.48
C GLN A 514 -20.54 13.45 1.20
N ILE A 515 -20.97 12.19 1.09
CA ILE A 515 -20.80 11.40 -0.13
C ILE A 515 -21.60 11.99 -1.28
N GLU A 516 -22.85 12.39 -1.04
CA GLU A 516 -23.71 13.02 -2.05
C GLU A 516 -23.15 14.38 -2.50
N ASP A 517 -22.67 15.20 -1.54
CA ASP A 517 -21.98 16.46 -1.83
C ASP A 517 -20.67 16.24 -2.61
N TYR A 518 -19.86 15.24 -2.24
CA TYR A 518 -18.63 14.89 -2.94
C TYR A 518 -18.88 14.40 -4.36
N ALA A 519 -19.88 13.51 -4.54
CA ALA A 519 -20.31 13.02 -5.83
C ALA A 519 -20.75 14.19 -6.73
N SER A 520 -21.58 15.10 -6.20
CA SER A 520 -22.00 16.30 -6.93
C SER A 520 -20.81 17.18 -7.35
N ARG A 521 -19.82 17.37 -6.47
CA ARG A 521 -18.63 18.19 -6.76
C ARG A 521 -17.74 17.59 -7.84
N LYS A 522 -17.63 16.26 -7.88
CA LYS A 522 -16.91 15.52 -8.92
C LYS A 522 -17.69 15.28 -10.21
N GLY A 523 -19.00 15.55 -10.21
CA GLY A 523 -19.88 15.19 -11.32
C GLY A 523 -20.13 13.69 -11.44
N TRP A 524 -20.03 12.97 -10.32
CA TRP A 524 -20.25 11.53 -10.22
C TRP A 524 -21.66 11.18 -9.75
N SER A 525 -22.02 9.93 -9.96
CA SER A 525 -23.15 9.32 -9.23
C SER A 525 -22.77 9.05 -7.77
N THR A 526 -23.75 9.05 -6.86
CA THR A 526 -23.55 8.67 -5.46
C THR A 526 -22.92 7.27 -5.35
N SER A 527 -23.36 6.31 -6.16
CA SER A 527 -22.82 4.95 -6.18
C SER A 527 -21.35 4.89 -6.58
N GLU A 528 -20.91 5.78 -7.47
CA GLU A 528 -19.51 5.85 -7.88
C GLU A 528 -18.63 6.43 -6.76
N ALA A 529 -19.10 7.45 -6.06
CA ALA A 529 -18.42 7.97 -4.87
C ALA A 529 -18.40 6.93 -3.73
N GLU A 530 -19.50 6.21 -3.49
CA GLU A 530 -19.59 5.12 -2.51
C GLU A 530 -18.58 4.01 -2.81
N ARG A 531 -18.37 3.66 -4.09
CA ARG A 531 -17.37 2.68 -4.51
C ARG A 531 -15.97 3.13 -4.12
N TRP A 532 -15.52 4.30 -4.56
CA TRP A 532 -14.15 4.76 -4.29
C TRP A 532 -13.88 5.07 -2.81
N LEU A 533 -14.91 5.43 -2.05
CA LEU A 533 -14.81 5.81 -0.65
C LEU A 533 -15.32 4.73 0.30
N MET A 534 -15.59 3.51 -0.18
CA MET A 534 -16.11 2.39 0.63
C MET A 534 -15.36 2.18 1.96
N PRO A 535 -14.01 2.23 2.00
CA PRO A 535 -13.26 2.03 3.24
C PRO A 535 -13.59 3.03 4.34
N ILE A 536 -14.09 4.21 3.97
CA ILE A 536 -14.41 5.30 4.89
C ILE A 536 -15.93 5.56 5.04
N LEU A 537 -16.81 4.76 4.45
CA LEU A 537 -18.24 4.89 4.68
C LEU A 537 -18.64 4.47 6.10
N ASN A 538 -19.55 5.23 6.71
CA ASN A 538 -20.19 4.90 7.99
C ASN A 538 -21.49 4.08 7.85
N TYR A 539 -21.97 3.88 6.62
CA TYR A 539 -23.22 3.18 6.35
C TYR A 539 -23.00 2.07 5.32
N ASP A 540 -23.98 1.18 5.20
CA ASP A 540 -24.02 0.18 4.14
C ASP A 540 -24.88 0.71 2.98
N PRO A 541 -24.30 0.94 1.79
CA PRO A 541 -25.06 1.38 0.61
C PRO A 541 -26.25 0.49 0.27
N SER A 542 -26.12 -0.83 0.44
CA SER A 542 -27.16 -1.80 0.09
C SER A 542 -28.39 -1.69 1.01
N HIS A 543 -28.17 -1.54 2.31
CA HIS A 543 -29.24 -1.35 3.28
C HIS A 543 -29.96 -0.01 3.10
N TYR A 544 -29.22 1.04 2.72
CA TYR A 544 -29.84 2.33 2.47
C TYR A 544 -30.74 2.30 1.23
N ALA A 545 -30.26 1.69 0.13
CA ALA A 545 -31.06 1.53 -1.08
C ALA A 545 -32.36 0.75 -0.81
N ALA A 546 -32.28 -0.32 -0.02
CA ALA A 546 -33.45 -1.10 0.38
C ALA A 546 -34.44 -0.28 1.24
N ARG A 547 -33.94 0.56 2.15
CA ARG A 547 -34.78 1.45 2.97
C ARG A 547 -35.50 2.49 2.12
N VAL A 548 -34.80 3.17 1.21
CA VAL A 548 -35.40 4.16 0.30
C VAL A 548 -36.40 3.53 -0.66
N ALA A 549 -36.18 2.29 -1.11
CA ALA A 549 -37.14 1.60 -1.96
C ALA A 549 -38.40 1.14 -1.20
N ALA A 550 -38.32 1.04 0.12
CA ALA A 550 -39.44 0.65 1.00
C ALA A 550 -40.23 1.87 1.54
N GLU A 551 -39.63 3.06 1.52
CA GLU A 551 -40.25 4.37 1.79
C GLU A 551 -40.90 4.92 0.52
#